data_AF-A0A7C5MVG9-F1
#
_entry.id   AF-A0A7C5MVG9-F1
#
_cell.length_a   1.000
_cell.length_b   1.000
_cell.length_c   1.000
_cell.angle_alpha   90.00
_cell.angle_beta   90.00
_cell.angle_gamma   90.00
#
_symmetry.space_group_name_H-M   'P 1'
#
loop_
_entity.id
_entity.type
_entity.pdbx_description
1 polymer ?
#
loop_
_entity_poly.entity_id
_entity_poly.type
_entity_poly.pdbx_seq_one_letter_code
_entity_poly.pdbx_strand_id
1 'polypeptide(L)'
;RSGAIGLDRNALVTIRDPATVGLRDRNRLRKLVADENRDRNALYREIARANGHPEWEAEIRKTFARIWVEEAPGGYWYKKGGAWKRK
;
A
#
# COMPACT_ATOMS: atom_id res chain seq x y z
N ARG A 1 -2.76 -1.76 17.24
CA ARG A 1 -2.03 -2.10 15.98
C ARG A 1 -0.59 -1.59 16.11
N SER A 2 0.43 -2.40 15.81
CA SER A 2 1.85 -2.05 16.00
C SER A 2 2.32 -0.89 15.11
N GLY A 3 1.63 -0.61 14.01
CA GLY A 3 2.07 0.38 13.05
C GLY A 3 3.29 -0.07 12.25
N ALA A 4 3.55 -1.36 12.11
CA ALA A 4 4.69 -1.83 11.33
C ALA A 4 4.63 -1.45 9.85
N ILE A 5 3.42 -1.26 9.32
CA ILE A 5 3.14 -0.97 7.91
C ILE A 5 2.30 0.29 7.76
N GLY A 6 2.27 0.81 6.54
CA GLY A 6 1.36 1.85 6.11
C GLY A 6 1.20 1.90 4.60
N LEU A 7 0.29 2.76 4.14
CA LEU A 7 0.00 2.96 2.72
C LEU A 7 0.92 4.04 2.12
N ASP A 8 1.41 3.81 0.91
CA ASP A 8 2.19 4.81 0.18
C ASP A 8 1.37 5.53 -0.91
N ARG A 9 2.01 6.47 -1.60
CA ARG A 9 1.38 7.29 -2.65
C ARG A 9 1.07 6.54 -3.95
N ASN A 10 1.58 5.32 -4.10
CA ASN A 10 1.41 4.49 -5.29
C ASN A 10 0.32 3.43 -5.10
N ALA A 11 -0.46 3.56 -4.02
CA ALA A 11 -1.40 2.55 -3.57
C ALA A 11 -0.70 1.21 -3.33
N LEU A 12 0.36 1.22 -2.52
CA LEU A 12 1.06 0.01 -2.07
C LEU A 12 1.22 0.00 -0.55
N VAL A 13 1.43 -1.20 0.01
CA VAL A 13 1.83 -1.37 1.41
C VAL A 13 3.34 -1.18 1.52
N THR A 14 3.77 -0.40 2.50
CA THR A 14 5.18 -0.23 2.84
C THR A 14 5.40 -0.57 4.32
N ILE A 15 6.51 -1.23 4.63
CA ILE A 15 6.97 -1.38 6.01
C ILE A 15 7.44 0.00 6.50
N ARG A 16 6.70 0.59 7.44
CA ARG A 16 7.06 1.86 8.08
C ARG A 16 8.14 1.66 9.14
N ASP A 17 7.88 0.72 10.05
CA ASP A 17 8.67 0.56 11.26
C ASP A 17 8.81 -0.93 11.63
N PRO A 18 9.84 -1.62 11.11
CA PRO A 18 10.06 -3.02 11.41
C PRO A 18 10.49 -3.27 12.86
N ALA A 19 10.88 -2.23 13.62
CA ALA A 19 11.26 -2.38 15.03
C ALA A 19 10.04 -2.73 15.90
N THR A 20 8.84 -2.34 15.47
CA THR A 20 7.55 -2.69 16.11
C THR A 20 7.14 -4.15 15.92
N VAL A 21 7.95 -4.94 15.21
CA VAL A 21 7.73 -6.36 14.94
C VAL A 21 8.91 -7.16 15.46
N GLY A 22 8.61 -8.23 16.20
CA GLY A 22 9.60 -9.15 16.74
C GLY A 22 10.48 -9.73 15.63
N LEU A 23 11.76 -9.96 15.92
CA LEU A 23 12.76 -10.38 14.92
C LEU A 23 12.33 -11.63 14.14
N ARG A 24 11.71 -12.60 14.83
CA ARG A 24 11.21 -13.86 14.24
C ARG A 24 10.14 -13.64 13.16
N ASP A 25 9.36 -12.57 13.26
CA ASP A 25 8.24 -12.29 12.33
C ASP A 25 8.61 -11.36 11.18
N ARG A 26 9.78 -10.70 11.21
CA ARG A 26 10.16 -9.69 10.21
C ARG A 26 10.24 -10.24 8.79
N ASN A 27 10.74 -11.47 8.62
CA ASN A 27 10.81 -12.10 7.30
C ASN A 27 9.42 -12.46 6.77
N ARG A 28 8.53 -12.94 7.66
CA ARG A 28 7.13 -13.18 7.31
C ARG A 28 6.43 -11.88 6.89
N LEU A 29 6.64 -10.79 7.63
CA LEU A 29 6.10 -9.47 7.28
C LEU A 29 6.56 -9.02 5.90
N ARG A 30 7.86 -9.11 5.60
CA ARG A 30 8.42 -8.74 4.29
C ARG A 30 7.78 -9.54 3.15
N LYS A 31 7.62 -10.86 3.34
CA LYS A 31 6.97 -11.72 2.35
C LYS A 31 5.51 -11.30 2.13
N LEU A 32 4.74 -11.10 3.20
CA LEU A 32 3.34 -10.67 3.10
C LEU A 32 3.19 -9.32 2.39
N VAL A 33 4.07 -8.35 2.70
CA VAL A 33 4.07 -7.05 2.03
C VAL A 33 4.42 -7.18 0.54
N ALA A 34 5.38 -8.04 0.20
CA ALA A 34 5.74 -8.30 -1.20
C ALA A 34 4.62 -8.99 -1.98
N ASP A 35 3.98 -10.01 -1.38
CA ASP A 35 2.86 -10.74 -1.99
C ASP A 35 1.66 -9.81 -2.21
N GLU A 36 1.25 -9.03 -1.20
CA GLU A 36 0.18 -8.04 -1.32
C GLU A 36 0.49 -7.01 -2.42
N ASN A 37 1.71 -6.48 -2.48
CA ASN A 37 2.07 -5.50 -3.50
C ASN A 37 2.13 -6.08 -4.91
N ARG A 38 2.51 -7.35 -5.07
CA ARG A 38 2.42 -8.05 -6.37
C ARG A 38 0.97 -8.11 -6.83
N ASP A 39 0.05 -8.46 -5.93
CA ASP A 39 -1.36 -8.61 -6.26
C ASP A 39 -2.01 -7.25 -6.56
N ARG A 40 -1.66 -6.20 -5.80
CA ARG A 40 -2.07 -4.80 -6.08
C ARG A 40 -1.59 -4.30 -7.44
N ASN A 41 -0.32 -4.56 -7.77
CA ASN A 41 0.24 -4.21 -9.07
C ASN A 41 -0.49 -4.90 -10.22
N ALA A 42 -0.78 -6.20 -10.08
CA ALA A 42 -1.55 -6.94 -11.07
C ALA A 42 -2.96 -6.36 -11.21
N LEU A 43 -3.64 -6.09 -10.09
CA LEU A 43 -4.98 -5.48 -10.09
C LEU A 43 -5.03 -4.19 -10.90
N TYR A 44 -4.12 -3.24 -10.67
CA TYR A 44 -4.14 -1.96 -11.38
C TYR A 44 -3.91 -2.10 -12.87
N ARG A 45 -2.95 -2.95 -13.24
CA ARG A 45 -2.66 -3.25 -14.64
C ARG A 45 -3.85 -3.91 -15.34
N GLU A 46 -4.49 -4.89 -14.68
CA GLU A 46 -5.63 -5.57 -15.27
C GLU A 46 -6.88 -4.68 -15.33
N ILE A 47 -7.11 -3.77 -14.37
CA ILE A 47 -8.16 -2.75 -14.49
C ILE A 47 -7.89 -1.86 -15.72
N ALA A 48 -6.67 -1.36 -15.89
CA ALA A 48 -6.30 -0.52 -17.02
C ALA A 48 -6.54 -1.25 -18.37
N ARG A 49 -6.08 -2.50 -18.46
CA ARG A 49 -6.27 -3.36 -19.64
C ARG A 49 -7.73 -3.68 -19.92
N ALA A 50 -8.50 -4.05 -18.91
CA ALA A 50 -9.92 -4.37 -19.04
C ALA A 50 -10.75 -3.18 -19.53
N ASN A 51 -10.28 -1.95 -19.26
CA ASN A 51 -10.90 -0.73 -19.78
C ASN A 51 -10.34 -0.28 -21.14
N GLY A 52 -9.43 -1.04 -21.77
CA GLY A 52 -8.83 -0.69 -23.07
C GLY A 52 -7.80 0.44 -23.01
N HIS A 53 -7.38 0.85 -21.81
CA HIS A 53 -6.48 1.98 -21.58
C HIS A 53 -5.32 1.61 -20.66
N PRO A 54 -4.32 0.83 -21.13
CA PRO A 54 -3.15 0.46 -20.32
C PRO A 54 -2.38 1.67 -19.74
N GLU A 55 -2.42 2.80 -20.42
CA GLU A 55 -1.80 4.06 -19.99
C GLU A 55 -2.43 4.66 -18.73
N TRP A 56 -3.64 4.22 -18.36
CA TRP A 56 -4.32 4.69 -17.14
C TRP A 56 -3.77 4.10 -15.85
N GLU A 57 -2.87 3.11 -15.91
CA GLU A 57 -2.40 2.40 -14.71
C GLU A 57 -1.90 3.38 -13.62
N ALA A 58 -1.18 4.44 -14.01
CA ALA A 58 -0.67 5.45 -13.08
C ALA A 58 -1.78 6.26 -12.39
N GLU A 59 -2.83 6.65 -13.12
CA GLU A 59 -3.96 7.41 -12.57
C GLU A 59 -4.88 6.52 -11.73
N ILE A 60 -5.06 5.26 -12.13
CA ILE A 60 -5.75 4.22 -11.35
C ILE A 60 -5.05 4.07 -9.99
N ARG A 61 -3.72 3.90 -9.98
CA ARG A 61 -2.92 3.83 -8.74
C ARG A 61 -3.12 5.06 -7.86
N LYS A 62 -3.05 6.28 -8.42
CA LYS A 62 -3.28 7.52 -7.65
C LYS A 62 -4.68 7.55 -7.01
N THR A 63 -5.68 7.08 -7.75
CA THR A 63 -7.07 7.01 -7.28
C THR A 63 -7.20 6.03 -6.12
N PHE A 64 -6.67 4.82 -6.26
CA PHE A 64 -6.67 3.83 -5.18
C PHE A 64 -5.83 4.27 -3.97
N ALA A 65 -4.75 5.03 -4.16
CA ALA A 65 -3.93 5.52 -3.06
C ALA A 65 -4.76 6.44 -2.14
N ARG A 66 -5.61 7.30 -2.74
CA ARG A 66 -6.56 8.13 -2.01
C ARG A 66 -7.65 7.28 -1.36
N ILE A 67 -8.33 6.42 -2.12
CA ILE A 67 -9.43 5.58 -1.62
C ILE A 67 -8.97 4.75 -0.43
N TRP A 68 -7.81 4.11 -0.49
CA TRP A 68 -7.37 3.27 0.62
C TRP A 68 -7.04 4.05 1.89
N VAL A 69 -6.56 5.28 1.76
CA VAL A 69 -6.42 6.15 2.92
C VAL A 69 -7.80 6.56 3.44
N GLU A 70 -8.76 6.88 2.57
CA GLU A 70 -10.15 7.26 2.92
C GLU A 70 -10.96 6.11 3.53
N GLU A 71 -10.69 4.87 3.16
CA GLU A 71 -11.38 3.67 3.67
C GLU A 71 -10.63 3.01 4.84
N ALA A 72 -9.36 3.33 5.06
CA ALA A 72 -8.61 2.77 6.18
C ALA A 72 -9.27 3.12 7.52
N PRO A 73 -9.38 2.19 8.47
CA PRO A 73 -9.85 2.53 9.82
C PRO A 73 -8.96 3.58 10.52
N GLY A 74 -9.51 4.22 11.56
CA GLY A 74 -8.71 5.09 12.43
C GLY A 74 -7.45 4.40 12.97
N GLY A 75 -6.37 5.16 13.07
CA GLY A 75 -5.07 4.72 13.53
C GLY A 75 -4.16 4.05 12.49
N TYR A 76 -4.61 3.90 11.23
CA TYR A 76 -3.74 3.46 10.13
C TYR A 76 -2.75 4.54 9.72
N TRP A 77 -1.61 4.10 9.18
CA TRP A 77 -0.55 5.00 8.73
C TRP A 77 -0.49 5.10 7.22
N TYR A 78 -0.17 6.29 6.72
CA TYR A 78 -0.05 6.56 5.30
C TYR A 78 1.00 7.64 5.00
N LYS A 79 1.58 7.65 3.80
CA LYS A 79 2.51 8.70 3.36
C LYS A 79 1.75 9.87 2.71
N LYS A 80 1.99 11.09 3.19
CA LYS A 80 1.56 12.35 2.55
C LYS A 80 2.74 13.30 2.48
N GLY A 81 3.10 13.75 1.27
CA GLY A 81 4.25 14.66 1.07
C GLY A 81 5.59 14.06 1.55
N GLY A 82 5.76 12.73 1.45
CA GLY A 82 6.95 12.03 1.93
C GLY A 82 6.97 11.73 3.44
N ALA A 83 6.14 12.42 4.23
CA ALA A 83 6.02 12.20 5.66
C ALA A 83 4.95 11.14 5.99
N TRP A 84 5.17 10.40 7.08
CA TRP A 84 4.15 9.52 7.64
C TRP A 84 3.10 10.31 8.40
N LYS A 85 1.84 9.97 8.18
CA LYS A 85 0.66 10.50 8.87
C LYS A 85 -0.16 9.33 9.41
N ARG A 86 -0.93 9.60 10.45
CA ARG A 86 -1.84 8.65 11.07
C ARG A 86 -3.26 9.16 10.89
N LYS A 87 -4.14 8.30 10.38
CA LYS A 87 -5.56 8.59 10.20
C LYS A 87 -6.30 8.58 11.54
#